data_AF-A0A5C8C4C0-F1
#
_entry.id   AF-A0A5C8C4C0-F1
#
_cell.length_a   1.000
_cell.length_b   1.000
_cell.length_c   1.000
_cell.angle_alpha   90.00
_cell.angle_beta   90.00
_cell.angle_gamma   90.00
#
_symmetry.space_group_name_H-M   'P 1'
#
loop_
_entity.id
_entity.type
_entity.pdbx_description
1 polymer ?
#
loop_
_entity_poly.entity_id
_entity_poly.type
_entity_poly.pdbx_seq_one_letter_code
_entity_poly.pdbx_strand_id
1 'polypeptide(L)'
;MMARASILAAALLLFLGAGESTRAENLIVSVSNHRITVTPNYSGEELVLFGSIERDSKSKPPGTAYDIVVTVSGPRADMVTRRKERKLGIWVNVDSREFIQVPSYLGIFSNRPIDDIAAPDVQRRQQIGLASFPLPQRMGPDIANTVASDPFRSSFVRLRTEHGLYREQTSALTFLTPTLFRTGIPLPAEVTTGTYTIDIKLFAN
;
A
#
# COMPACT_ATOMS: atom_id res chain seq x y z
N MET A 1 -30.62 -44.44 -25.38
CA MET A 1 -29.61 -44.37 -24.28
C MET A 1 -28.24 -43.87 -24.74
N MET A 2 -27.81 -44.10 -25.99
CA MET A 2 -26.49 -43.68 -26.51
C MET A 2 -26.26 -42.15 -26.52
N ALA A 3 -27.26 -41.35 -26.91
CA ALA A 3 -27.10 -39.88 -27.02
C ALA A 3 -26.87 -39.16 -25.68
N ARG A 4 -27.38 -39.70 -24.56
CA ARG A 4 -27.18 -39.11 -23.23
C ARG A 4 -25.76 -39.35 -22.70
N ALA A 5 -25.15 -40.48 -23.07
CA ALA A 5 -23.76 -40.78 -22.73
C ALA A 5 -22.78 -39.87 -23.49
N SER A 6 -23.10 -39.51 -24.74
CA SER A 6 -22.30 -38.59 -25.56
C SER A 6 -22.28 -37.17 -24.98
N ILE A 7 -23.41 -36.69 -24.46
CA ILE A 7 -23.54 -35.34 -23.85
C ILE A 7 -22.78 -35.27 -22.52
N LEU A 8 -22.84 -36.33 -21.71
CA LEU A 8 -22.07 -36.43 -20.46
C LEU A 8 -20.55 -36.50 -20.72
N ALA A 9 -20.11 -37.20 -21.76
CA ALA A 9 -18.70 -37.25 -22.15
C ALA A 9 -18.20 -35.89 -22.67
N ALA A 10 -19.00 -35.17 -23.46
CA ALA A 10 -18.67 -33.83 -23.94
C ALA A 10 -18.62 -32.80 -22.80
N ALA A 11 -19.53 -32.89 -21.82
CA ALA A 11 -19.52 -32.03 -20.64
C ALA A 11 -18.30 -32.27 -19.73
N LEU A 12 -17.83 -33.53 -19.63
CA LEU A 12 -16.63 -33.86 -18.86
C LEU A 12 -15.34 -33.38 -19.54
N LEU A 13 -15.27 -33.43 -20.88
CA LEU A 13 -14.15 -32.89 -21.66
C LEU A 13 -14.06 -31.35 -21.60
N LEU A 14 -15.20 -30.66 -21.50
CA LEU A 14 -15.24 -29.21 -21.29
C LEU A 14 -14.78 -28.79 -19.88
N PHE A 15 -14.98 -29.65 -18.87
CA PHE A 15 -14.50 -29.39 -17.50
C PHE A 15 -13.00 -29.64 -17.31
N LEU A 16 -12.38 -30.53 -18.10
CA LEU A 16 -10.94 -30.79 -18.02
C LEU A 16 -10.07 -29.73 -18.72
N GLY A 17 -10.64 -28.89 -19.58
CA GLY A 17 -9.90 -27.84 -20.32
C GLY A 17 -9.77 -26.50 -19.60
N ALA A 18 -10.47 -26.28 -18.48
CA ALA A 18 -10.58 -24.97 -17.83
C ALA A 18 -9.60 -24.77 -16.64
N GLY A 19 -8.43 -25.40 -16.70
CA GLY A 19 -7.36 -25.24 -15.73
C GLY A 19 -6.27 -24.30 -16.23
N GLU A 20 -6.60 -23.08 -16.68
CA GLU A 20 -5.57 -22.05 -16.78
C GLU A 20 -5.05 -21.79 -15.37
N SER A 21 -3.90 -22.37 -15.08
CA SER A 21 -3.15 -22.08 -13.87
C SER A 21 -2.86 -20.58 -13.87
N THR A 22 -3.63 -19.83 -13.09
CA THR A 22 -3.32 -18.43 -12.76
C THR A 22 -1.94 -18.43 -12.12
N ARG A 23 -0.92 -18.08 -12.88
CA ARG A 23 0.48 -18.26 -12.49
C ARG A 23 1.10 -16.91 -12.20
N ALA A 24 1.53 -16.74 -10.96
CA ALA A 24 2.10 -15.50 -10.47
C ALA A 24 3.52 -15.29 -11.00
N GLU A 25 3.84 -14.05 -11.36
CA GLU A 25 5.22 -13.60 -11.59
C GLU A 25 6.00 -13.69 -10.27
N ASN A 26 7.27 -14.09 -10.33
CA ASN A 26 8.13 -14.15 -9.14
C ASN A 26 8.79 -12.79 -8.91
N LEU A 27 8.71 -12.29 -7.68
CA LEU A 27 9.31 -11.02 -7.28
C LEU A 27 10.38 -11.26 -6.22
N ILE A 28 11.64 -10.95 -6.55
CA ILE A 28 12.76 -10.97 -5.61
C ILE A 28 13.03 -9.55 -5.14
N VAL A 29 13.14 -9.34 -3.84
CA VAL A 29 13.32 -8.02 -3.23
C VAL A 29 14.42 -8.04 -2.18
N SER A 30 15.16 -6.95 -2.10
CA SER A 30 16.22 -6.75 -1.11
C SER A 30 16.29 -5.28 -0.71
N VAL A 31 16.56 -5.01 0.56
CA VAL A 31 16.69 -3.66 1.11
C VAL A 31 18.15 -3.38 1.42
N SER A 32 18.63 -2.17 1.10
CA SER A 32 20.02 -1.75 1.32
C SER A 32 20.48 -1.92 2.77
N ASN A 33 19.60 -1.61 3.72
CA ASN A 33 19.82 -1.79 5.13
C ASN A 33 18.53 -2.28 5.81
N HIS A 34 18.63 -3.37 6.55
CA HIS A 34 17.50 -3.95 7.28
C HIS A 34 17.37 -3.40 8.72
N ARG A 35 18.31 -2.57 9.18
CA ARG A 35 18.29 -1.96 10.52
C ARG A 35 18.85 -0.54 10.53
N ILE A 36 18.04 0.39 11.01
CA ILE A 36 18.45 1.77 11.27
C ILE A 36 18.56 2.00 12.77
N THR A 37 19.64 2.66 13.20
CA THR A 37 19.85 3.04 14.59
C THR A 37 19.46 4.50 14.78
N VAL A 38 18.32 4.74 15.44
CA VAL A 38 17.85 6.08 15.80
C VAL A 38 18.61 6.56 17.04
N THR A 39 19.55 7.48 16.85
CA THR A 39 20.30 8.13 17.94
C THR A 39 19.68 9.49 18.30
N PRO A 40 20.03 10.12 19.45
CA PRO A 40 19.51 11.45 19.80
C PRO A 40 19.78 12.54 18.75
N ASN A 41 20.79 12.37 17.90
CA ASN A 41 21.13 13.30 16.81
C ASN A 41 20.60 12.82 15.44
N TYR A 42 19.65 11.88 15.42
CA TYR A 42 19.07 11.37 14.18
C TYR A 42 18.30 12.47 13.44
N SER A 43 18.69 12.74 12.20
CA SER A 43 18.10 13.78 11.34
C SER A 43 17.27 13.21 10.18
N GLY A 44 17.05 11.90 10.17
CA GLY A 44 16.45 11.17 9.03
C GLY A 44 17.48 10.37 8.23
N GLU A 45 17.00 9.36 7.51
CA GLU A 45 17.80 8.47 6.65
C GLU A 45 16.96 8.04 5.44
N GLU A 46 17.60 7.61 4.36
CA GLU A 46 16.91 7.05 3.20
C GLU A 46 17.29 5.58 3.01
N LEU A 47 16.28 4.70 3.01
CA LEU A 47 16.46 3.29 2.66
C LEU A 47 16.29 3.10 1.17
N VAL A 48 17.11 2.26 0.56
CA VAL A 48 16.96 1.91 -0.86
C VAL A 48 16.45 0.48 -0.95
N LEU A 49 15.25 0.33 -1.51
CA LEU A 49 14.69 -0.98 -1.86
C LEU A 49 15.05 -1.29 -3.30
N PHE A 50 15.60 -2.47 -3.53
CA PHE A 50 15.84 -3.06 -4.84
C PHE A 50 14.89 -4.24 -5.04
N GLY A 51 14.39 -4.40 -6.26
CA GLY A 51 13.62 -5.59 -6.62
C GLY A 51 13.82 -5.98 -8.06
N SER A 52 13.69 -7.27 -8.34
CA SER A 52 13.76 -7.84 -9.68
C SER A 52 12.55 -8.74 -9.92
N ILE A 53 11.90 -8.55 -11.05
CA ILE A 53 10.84 -9.41 -11.55
C ILE A 53 11.50 -10.57 -12.30
N GLU A 54 11.39 -11.78 -11.77
CA GLU A 54 11.84 -12.97 -12.48
C GLU A 54 10.81 -13.37 -13.52
N ARG A 55 11.27 -13.50 -14.77
CA ARG A 55 10.45 -13.95 -15.88
C ARG A 55 10.76 -15.42 -16.16
N ASP A 56 9.74 -16.26 -16.16
CA ASP A 56 9.84 -17.66 -16.55
C ASP A 56 9.14 -17.91 -17.89
N SER A 57 9.15 -19.16 -18.37
CA SER A 57 8.52 -19.55 -19.64
C SER A 57 7.00 -19.37 -19.66
N LYS A 58 6.39 -18.98 -18.53
CA LYS A 58 4.96 -18.74 -18.35
C LYS A 58 4.66 -17.30 -17.90
N SER A 59 5.67 -16.42 -17.88
CA SER A 59 5.50 -14.98 -17.69
C SER A 59 4.80 -14.32 -18.87
N LYS A 60 4.23 -13.14 -18.64
CA LYS A 60 3.61 -12.36 -19.72
C LYS A 60 4.60 -12.07 -20.85
N PRO A 61 4.11 -11.84 -22.10
CA PRO A 61 4.96 -11.63 -23.26
C PRO A 61 6.04 -10.55 -23.06
N PRO A 62 7.24 -10.71 -23.66
CA PRO A 62 8.25 -9.66 -23.71
C PRO A 62 7.64 -8.34 -24.17
N GLY A 63 7.98 -7.22 -23.51
CA GLY A 63 7.39 -5.91 -23.76
C GLY A 63 6.17 -5.54 -22.90
N THR A 64 5.66 -6.47 -22.07
CA THR A 64 4.66 -6.12 -21.04
C THR A 64 5.24 -5.09 -20.07
N ALA A 65 4.53 -3.97 -19.89
CA ALA A 65 4.86 -2.99 -18.87
C ALA A 65 4.37 -3.49 -17.50
N TYR A 66 5.24 -3.44 -16.49
CA TYR A 66 4.89 -3.79 -15.13
C TYR A 66 4.74 -2.53 -14.31
N ASP A 67 3.71 -2.53 -13.46
CA ASP A 67 3.52 -1.50 -12.44
C ASP A 67 3.75 -2.07 -11.07
N ILE A 68 4.36 -1.25 -10.22
CA ILE A 68 4.75 -1.67 -8.89
C ILE A 68 4.31 -0.60 -7.92
N VAL A 69 3.66 -1.05 -6.86
CA VAL A 69 3.31 -0.23 -5.70
C VAL A 69 4.00 -0.82 -4.48
N VAL A 70 4.84 -0.02 -3.84
CA VAL A 70 5.54 -0.34 -2.60
C VAL A 70 4.87 0.44 -1.48
N THR A 71 4.32 -0.28 -0.49
CA THR A 71 3.71 0.29 0.70
C THR A 71 4.57 -0.04 1.91
N VAL A 72 5.05 0.99 2.59
CA VAL A 72 5.89 0.88 3.79
C VAL A 72 5.05 1.33 4.99
N SER A 73 4.87 0.46 5.97
CA SER A 73 4.11 0.73 7.19
C SER A 73 5.00 0.58 8.42
N GLY A 74 5.10 1.63 9.23
CA GLY A 74 5.79 1.59 10.52
C GLY A 74 4.95 0.92 11.63
N PRO A 75 5.49 0.87 12.86
CA PRO A 75 4.79 0.32 14.02
C PRO A 75 3.39 0.90 14.19
N ARG A 76 2.41 0.06 14.50
CA ARG A 76 1.00 0.49 14.63
C ARG A 76 0.74 1.03 16.04
N ALA A 77 -0.03 2.10 16.13
CA ALA A 77 -0.40 2.74 17.39
C ALA A 77 -1.81 3.32 17.32
N ASP A 78 -2.43 3.48 18.48
CA ASP A 78 -3.70 4.19 18.61
C ASP A 78 -3.41 5.69 18.69
N MET A 79 -4.15 6.50 17.92
CA MET A 79 -3.89 7.93 17.78
C MET A 79 -5.18 8.73 17.86
N VAL A 80 -5.13 9.92 18.49
CA VAL A 80 -6.31 10.78 18.63
C VAL A 80 -6.12 12.08 17.88
N THR A 81 -6.99 12.34 16.91
CA THR A 81 -7.09 13.62 16.22
C THR A 81 -8.09 14.51 16.93
N ARG A 82 -7.69 15.74 17.28
CA ARG A 82 -8.53 16.71 17.97
C ARG A 82 -8.79 17.91 17.08
N ARG A 83 -10.06 18.31 16.96
CA ARG A 83 -10.44 19.57 16.33
C ARG A 83 -10.40 20.67 17.37
N LYS A 84 -9.57 21.68 17.12
CA LYS A 84 -9.47 22.89 17.94
C LYS A 84 -10.25 24.02 17.29
N GLU A 85 -10.99 24.76 18.10
CA GLU A 85 -11.68 25.98 17.69
C GLU A 85 -11.32 27.09 18.67
N ARG A 86 -11.27 28.33 18.17
CA ARG A 86 -11.03 29.49 19.02
C ARG A 86 -12.34 30.00 19.57
N LYS A 87 -12.56 29.85 20.88
CA LYS A 87 -13.74 30.36 21.59
C LYS A 87 -13.29 31.35 22.65
N LEU A 88 -13.93 32.53 22.70
CA LEU A 88 -13.62 33.58 23.68
C LEU A 88 -12.11 33.90 23.77
N GLY A 89 -11.41 33.90 22.63
CA GLY A 89 -9.99 34.23 22.54
C GLY A 89 -9.00 33.08 22.79
N ILE A 90 -9.45 31.94 23.32
CA ILE A 90 -8.61 30.75 23.62
C ILE A 90 -8.89 29.57 22.69
N TRP A 91 -7.90 28.71 22.48
CA TRP A 91 -8.07 27.46 21.73
C TRP A 91 -8.63 26.38 22.63
N VAL A 92 -9.78 25.83 22.26
CA VAL A 92 -10.42 24.73 22.98
C VAL A 92 -10.57 23.53 22.05
N ASN A 93 -10.37 22.32 22.60
CA ASN A 93 -10.69 21.09 21.87
C ASN A 93 -12.21 20.94 21.85
N VAL A 94 -12.82 21.09 20.68
CA VAL A 94 -14.28 21.02 20.52
C VAL A 94 -14.77 19.63 20.12
N ASP A 95 -13.88 18.81 19.56
CA ASP A 95 -14.23 17.48 19.06
C ASP A 95 -12.98 16.60 18.91
N SER A 96 -13.14 15.28 18.89
CA SER A 96 -12.04 14.34 18.73
C SER A 96 -12.45 13.02 18.10
N ARG A 97 -11.52 12.41 17.36
CA ARG A 97 -11.65 11.05 16.81
C ARG A 97 -10.42 10.22 17.14
N GLU A 98 -10.66 8.99 17.57
CA GLU A 98 -9.62 8.01 17.83
C GLU A 98 -9.47 7.10 16.61
N PHE A 99 -8.23 6.94 16.16
CA PHE A 99 -7.79 6.03 15.12
C PHE A 99 -7.12 4.84 15.79
N ILE A 100 -7.56 3.63 15.46
CA ILE A 100 -7.15 2.40 16.12
C ILE A 100 -6.12 1.68 15.26
N GLN A 101 -5.00 1.32 15.88
CA GLN A 101 -3.92 0.57 15.27
C GLN A 101 -3.56 1.15 13.90
N VAL A 102 -3.31 2.45 13.79
CA VAL A 102 -2.87 3.08 12.53
C VAL A 102 -1.35 3.12 12.46
N PRO A 103 -0.74 3.05 11.26
CA PRO A 103 0.71 3.02 11.15
C PRO A 103 1.34 4.36 11.62
N SER A 104 2.45 4.27 12.36
CA SER A 104 3.21 5.44 12.79
C SER A 104 3.92 6.17 11.63
N TYR A 105 4.17 5.44 10.54
CA TYR A 105 4.69 5.93 9.26
C TYR A 105 4.01 5.17 8.14
N LEU A 106 3.60 5.85 7.06
CA LEU A 106 2.98 5.24 5.90
C LEU A 106 3.55 5.86 4.63
N GLY A 107 4.41 5.14 3.91
CA GLY A 107 4.93 5.56 2.61
C GLY A 107 4.37 4.69 1.50
N ILE A 108 3.80 5.29 0.46
CA ILE A 108 3.28 4.59 -0.72
C ILE A 108 4.04 5.12 -1.93
N PHE A 109 4.80 4.25 -2.58
CA PHE A 109 5.69 4.58 -3.69
C PHE A 109 5.28 3.78 -4.92
N SER A 110 5.10 4.46 -6.05
CA SER A 110 4.65 3.82 -7.29
C SER A 110 5.47 4.30 -8.49
N ASN A 111 5.51 3.51 -9.57
CA ASN A 111 6.16 3.90 -10.83
C ASN A 111 5.28 4.84 -11.68
N ARG A 112 3.96 4.74 -11.56
CA ARG A 112 2.95 5.58 -12.24
C ARG A 112 1.89 6.06 -11.24
N PRO A 113 1.06 7.07 -11.57
CA PRO A 113 -0.08 7.43 -10.75
C PRO A 113 -0.96 6.22 -10.41
N ILE A 114 -1.39 6.10 -9.15
CA ILE A 114 -2.16 4.94 -8.66
C ILE A 114 -3.46 4.74 -9.46
N ASP A 115 -4.08 5.84 -9.90
CA ASP A 115 -5.27 5.84 -10.75
C ASP A 115 -5.03 5.26 -12.14
N ASP A 116 -3.79 5.31 -12.64
CA ASP A 116 -3.41 4.71 -13.92
C ASP A 116 -2.93 3.25 -13.78
N ILE A 117 -2.63 2.83 -12.55
CA ILE A 117 -2.19 1.46 -12.22
C ILE A 117 -3.38 0.56 -11.98
N ALA A 118 -4.43 1.03 -11.30
CA ALA A 118 -5.55 0.19 -10.92
C ALA A 118 -6.86 0.98 -10.82
N ALA A 119 -7.97 0.34 -11.20
CA ALA A 119 -9.30 0.89 -10.98
C ALA A 119 -9.60 1.05 -9.47
N PRO A 120 -10.45 2.01 -9.04
CA PRO A 120 -10.71 2.29 -7.62
C PRO A 120 -11.14 1.07 -6.78
N ASP A 121 -11.84 0.11 -7.37
CA ASP A 121 -12.21 -1.13 -6.68
C ASP A 121 -11.00 -2.02 -6.39
N VAL A 122 -10.07 -2.11 -7.33
CA VAL A 122 -8.80 -2.82 -7.13
C VAL A 122 -7.93 -2.06 -6.14
N GLN A 123 -7.90 -0.72 -6.21
CA GLN A 123 -7.16 0.09 -5.25
C GLN A 123 -7.62 -0.15 -3.81
N ARG A 124 -8.94 -0.18 -3.56
CA ARG A 124 -9.51 -0.47 -2.23
C ARG A 124 -9.23 -1.90 -1.77
N ARG A 125 -9.41 -2.88 -2.64
CA ARG A 125 -9.17 -4.30 -2.33
C ARG A 125 -7.69 -4.57 -2.02
N GLN A 126 -6.79 -3.96 -2.80
CA GLN A 126 -5.35 -4.09 -2.66
C GLN A 126 -4.75 -3.05 -1.70
N GLN A 127 -5.56 -2.15 -1.14
CA GLN A 127 -5.13 -1.12 -0.18
C GLN A 127 -3.96 -0.28 -0.71
N ILE A 128 -3.96 0.05 -2.00
CA ILE A 128 -2.93 0.87 -2.65
C ILE A 128 -3.41 2.32 -2.78
N GLY A 129 -2.52 3.26 -2.50
CA GLY A 129 -2.87 4.68 -2.40
C GLY A 129 -3.40 5.07 -1.02
N LEU A 130 -3.09 6.30 -0.62
CA LEU A 130 -3.37 6.84 0.71
C LEU A 130 -4.87 7.01 0.93
N ALA A 131 -5.63 7.25 -0.15
CA ALA A 131 -7.10 7.30 -0.11
C ALA A 131 -7.74 5.93 0.20
N SER A 132 -7.15 4.84 -0.31
CA SER A 132 -7.67 3.48 -0.19
C SER A 132 -7.09 2.71 1.01
N PHE A 133 -6.01 3.20 1.63
CA PHE A 133 -5.40 2.55 2.78
C PHE A 133 -6.32 2.57 4.02
N PRO A 134 -6.53 1.44 4.70
CA PRO A 134 -7.43 1.36 5.86
C PRO A 134 -6.86 2.13 7.05
N LEU A 135 -7.65 3.07 7.55
CA LEU A 135 -7.39 3.80 8.80
C LEU A 135 -8.62 3.65 9.68
N PRO A 136 -8.69 2.59 10.50
CA PRO A 136 -9.83 2.33 11.35
C PRO A 136 -10.02 3.46 12.36
N GLN A 137 -11.26 3.89 12.52
CA GLN A 137 -11.66 4.90 13.50
C GLN A 137 -12.67 4.30 14.48
N ARG A 138 -12.58 4.71 15.74
CA ARG A 138 -13.59 4.39 16.75
C ARG A 138 -14.82 5.28 16.55
N MET A 139 -15.97 4.64 16.39
CA MET A 139 -17.28 5.23 16.13
C MET A 139 -18.25 4.76 17.22
N GLY A 140 -18.19 5.39 18.40
CA GLY A 140 -18.93 4.92 19.58
C GLY A 140 -18.38 3.56 20.06
N PRO A 141 -19.21 2.51 20.20
CA PRO A 141 -18.73 1.18 20.57
C PRO A 141 -18.00 0.46 19.42
N ASP A 142 -18.22 0.87 18.17
CA ASP A 142 -17.75 0.16 16.98
C ASP A 142 -16.41 0.70 16.46
N ILE A 143 -15.71 -0.13 15.68
CA ILE A 143 -14.49 0.25 14.96
C ILE A 143 -14.74 0.00 13.47
N ALA A 144 -14.61 1.03 12.65
CA ALA A 144 -14.83 0.94 11.22
C ALA A 144 -13.81 1.78 10.43
N ASN A 145 -13.51 1.37 9.20
CA ASN A 145 -12.76 2.21 8.28
C ASN A 145 -13.64 3.36 7.80
N THR A 146 -13.07 4.56 7.70
CA THR A 146 -13.73 5.72 7.11
C THR A 146 -13.35 5.92 5.66
N VAL A 147 -14.31 6.46 4.91
CA VAL A 147 -14.08 6.94 3.54
C VAL A 147 -13.06 8.08 3.53
N ALA A 148 -12.32 8.22 2.42
CA ALA A 148 -11.29 9.25 2.28
C ALA A 148 -11.80 10.68 2.52
N SER A 149 -13.08 10.94 2.21
CA SER A 149 -13.74 12.24 2.38
C SER A 149 -14.16 12.57 3.82
N ASP A 150 -13.96 11.66 4.78
CA ASP A 150 -14.25 11.94 6.19
C ASP A 150 -13.38 13.12 6.69
N PRO A 151 -13.97 14.16 7.33
CA PRO A 151 -13.22 15.35 7.75
C PRO A 151 -12.09 15.06 8.75
N PHE A 152 -12.30 14.08 9.66
CA PHE A 152 -11.27 13.69 10.62
C PHE A 152 -10.17 12.88 9.96
N ARG A 153 -10.51 11.95 9.04
CA ARG A 153 -9.54 11.19 8.26
C ARG A 153 -8.68 12.11 7.40
N SER A 154 -9.29 12.97 6.60
CA SER A 154 -8.57 13.89 5.72
C SER A 154 -7.64 14.82 6.51
N SER A 155 -8.11 15.35 7.65
CA SER A 155 -7.28 16.16 8.55
C SER A 155 -6.13 15.37 9.18
N PHE A 156 -6.39 14.14 9.64
CA PHE A 156 -5.37 13.26 10.19
C PHE A 156 -4.29 12.96 9.15
N VAL A 157 -4.69 12.51 7.96
CA VAL A 157 -3.76 12.23 6.85
C VAL A 157 -2.96 13.47 6.51
N ARG A 158 -3.60 14.63 6.34
CA ARG A 158 -2.93 15.90 6.03
C ARG A 158 -1.87 16.26 7.07
N LEU A 159 -2.21 16.22 8.36
CA LEU A 159 -1.25 16.51 9.44
C LEU A 159 -0.07 15.55 9.42
N ARG A 160 -0.31 14.25 9.20
CA ARG A 160 0.75 13.25 9.11
C ARG A 160 1.63 13.45 7.86
N THR A 161 1.06 13.93 6.77
CA THR A 161 1.78 14.30 5.54
C THR A 161 2.61 15.56 5.70
N GLU A 162 2.10 16.59 6.39
CA GLU A 162 2.85 17.82 6.73
C GLU A 162 4.12 17.49 7.54
N HIS A 163 4.03 16.52 8.45
CA HIS A 163 5.17 15.98 9.21
C HIS A 163 6.04 14.99 8.42
N GLY A 164 5.68 14.68 7.17
CA GLY A 164 6.40 13.73 6.32
C GLY A 164 6.30 12.27 6.77
N LEU A 165 5.41 11.95 7.71
CA LEU A 165 5.18 10.59 8.20
C LEU A 165 4.27 9.80 7.26
N TYR A 166 3.35 10.48 6.57
CA TYR A 166 2.46 9.89 5.57
C TYR A 166 2.82 10.45 4.19
N ARG A 167 3.17 9.59 3.25
CA ARG A 167 3.66 9.99 1.92
C ARG A 167 3.02 9.12 0.86
N GLU A 168 2.62 9.76 -0.23
CA GLU A 168 2.29 9.10 -1.48
C GLU A 168 3.13 9.76 -2.57
N GLN A 169 4.00 8.99 -3.23
CA GLN A 169 4.87 9.49 -4.27
C GLN A 169 4.73 8.63 -5.52
N THR A 170 4.25 9.27 -6.58
CA THR A 170 4.19 8.73 -7.92
C THR A 170 5.55 8.86 -8.59
N SER A 171 5.88 7.95 -9.49
CA SER A 171 7.18 7.91 -10.19
C SER A 171 8.39 7.88 -9.23
N ALA A 172 8.22 7.29 -8.05
CA ALA A 172 9.28 7.07 -7.07
C ALA A 172 10.17 5.87 -7.43
N LEU A 173 9.63 4.93 -8.23
CA LEU A 173 10.34 3.74 -8.67
C LEU A 173 11.09 4.03 -9.98
N THR A 174 12.37 3.72 -10.00
CA THR A 174 13.21 3.77 -11.21
C THR A 174 13.51 2.36 -11.66
N PHE A 175 13.10 2.01 -12.89
CA PHE A 175 13.53 0.78 -13.55
C PHE A 175 14.94 0.96 -14.12
N LEU A 176 15.87 0.12 -13.67
CA LEU A 176 17.25 0.04 -14.16
C LEU A 176 17.33 -0.88 -15.39
N THR A 177 16.45 -1.89 -15.42
CA THR A 177 16.18 -2.76 -16.57
C THR A 177 14.66 -3.00 -16.64
N PRO A 178 14.13 -3.66 -17.68
CA PRO A 178 12.70 -3.99 -17.74
C PRO A 178 12.17 -4.85 -16.57
N THR A 179 13.05 -5.42 -15.76
CA THR A 179 12.70 -6.27 -14.61
C THR A 179 13.30 -5.81 -13.30
N LEU A 180 14.44 -5.09 -13.31
CA LEU A 180 15.13 -4.59 -12.13
C LEU A 180 14.71 -3.16 -11.84
N PHE A 181 14.25 -2.90 -10.62
CA PHE A 181 13.85 -1.58 -10.16
C PHE A 181 14.49 -1.24 -8.81
N ARG A 182 14.53 0.06 -8.52
CA ARG A 182 14.90 0.60 -7.21
C ARG A 182 13.92 1.69 -6.78
N THR A 183 13.76 1.87 -5.48
CA THR A 183 13.05 3.02 -4.89
C THR A 183 13.73 3.47 -3.61
N GLY A 184 13.79 4.78 -3.42
CA GLY A 184 14.15 5.40 -2.15
C GLY A 184 12.94 5.42 -1.21
N ILE A 185 13.17 5.18 0.07
CA ILE A 185 12.18 5.23 1.14
C ILE A 185 12.72 6.24 2.18
N PRO A 186 12.31 7.51 2.11
CA PRO A 186 12.76 8.53 3.05
C PRO A 186 12.13 8.31 4.43
N LEU A 187 12.95 8.24 5.46
CA LEU A 187 12.54 8.14 6.85
C LEU A 187 12.89 9.45 7.57
N PRO A 188 11.90 10.30 7.91
CA PRO A 188 12.17 11.58 8.59
C PRO A 188 12.64 11.38 10.03
N ALA A 189 13.19 12.43 10.64
CA ALA A 189 13.67 12.40 12.03
C ALA A 189 12.60 12.00 13.06
N GLU A 190 11.32 12.23 12.76
CA GLU A 190 10.17 11.97 13.65
C GLU A 190 9.65 10.52 13.58
N VAL A 191 10.31 9.64 12.81
CA VAL A 191 9.92 8.23 12.73
C VAL A 191 9.99 7.53 14.09
N THR A 192 8.98 6.70 14.35
CA THR A 192 8.91 5.90 15.58
C THR A 192 9.76 4.64 15.45
N THR A 193 10.57 4.33 16.48
CA THR A 193 11.35 3.09 16.52
C THR A 193 10.45 1.86 16.62
N GLY A 194 10.74 0.84 15.81
CA GLY A 194 10.09 -0.46 15.85
C GLY A 194 10.18 -1.17 14.51
N THR A 195 9.30 -2.15 14.28
CA THR A 195 9.28 -2.93 13.04
C THR A 195 8.55 -2.17 11.93
N TYR A 196 9.19 -2.07 10.77
CA TYR A 196 8.61 -1.55 9.53
C TYR A 196 8.36 -2.70 8.57
N THR A 197 7.16 -2.74 8.01
CA THR A 197 6.75 -3.74 7.01
C THR A 197 6.74 -3.08 5.63
N ILE A 198 7.40 -3.72 4.68
CA ILE A 198 7.39 -3.33 3.27
C ILE A 198 6.53 -4.36 2.52
N ASP A 199 5.38 -3.92 2.01
CA ASP A 199 4.49 -4.70 1.17
C ASP A 199 4.62 -4.24 -0.27
N ILE A 200 4.80 -5.17 -1.20
CA ILE A 200 5.09 -4.86 -2.61
C ILE A 200 4.09 -5.58 -3.48
N LYS A 201 3.36 -4.82 -4.28
CA LYS A 201 2.35 -5.33 -5.20
C LYS A 201 2.79 -5.07 -6.63
N LEU A 202 2.81 -6.15 -7.41
CA LEU A 202 3.10 -6.15 -8.83
C LEU A 202 1.78 -6.22 -9.61
N PHE A 203 1.62 -5.32 -10.58
CA PHE A 203 0.51 -5.29 -11.51
C PHE A 203 1.08 -5.45 -12.92
N ALA A 204 0.36 -6.20 -13.73
CA ALA A 204 0.64 -6.30 -15.15
C ALA A 204 -0.69 -6.07 -15.86
N ASN A 205 -0.90 -4.85 -16.34
CA ASN A 205 -2.08 -4.49 -17.11
C ASN A 205 -1.83 -4.69 -18.60
#